data_AF-A0A2T1EEN8-F1
#
_entry.id   AF-A0A2T1EEN8-F1
#
_cell.length_a   1.000
_cell.length_b   1.000
_cell.length_c   1.000
_cell.angle_alpha   90.00
_cell.angle_beta   90.00
_cell.angle_gamma   90.00
#
_symmetry.space_group_name_H-M   'P 1'
#
loop_
_entity.id
_entity.type
_entity.pdbx_description
1 polymer ?
#
loop_
_entity_poly.entity_id
_entity_poly.type
_entity_poly.pdbx_seq_one_letter_code
_entity_poly.pdbx_strand_id
1 'polypeptide(L)'
;MEVSGAILSKIGLTRMISVRPAVLINGDATFLLPITLDFPFERAGRVSFALYMDVGASFSTGDRKNADLIVSGGVDIPLSPPFTLTAGANAGVINGIELGVLVGIGYNFVGF
;
A
#
# COMPACT_ATOMS: atom_id res chain seq x y z
N MET A 1 10.12 16.70 5.18
CA MET A 1 9.65 15.53 4.43
C MET A 1 10.78 15.13 3.51
N GLU A 2 11.46 14.02 3.79
CA GLU A 2 12.39 13.43 2.84
C GLU A 2 11.59 12.66 1.80
N VAL A 3 11.94 12.79 0.52
CA VAL A 3 11.25 12.09 -0.57
C VAL A 3 11.85 10.70 -0.71
N SER A 4 11.07 9.69 -0.32
CA SER A 4 11.40 8.27 -0.45
C SER A 4 10.86 7.73 -1.78
N GLY A 5 11.59 6.80 -2.42
CA GLY A 5 11.03 6.00 -3.51
C GLY A 5 10.17 4.88 -2.96
N ALA A 6 9.08 4.51 -3.64
CA ALA A 6 8.25 3.37 -3.25
C ALA A 6 7.92 2.49 -4.46
N ILE A 7 8.10 1.18 -4.31
CA ILE A 7 7.62 0.17 -5.24
C ILE A 7 6.49 -0.58 -4.53
N LEU A 8 5.31 -0.60 -5.13
CA LEU A 8 4.11 -1.19 -4.53
C LEU A 8 3.53 -2.24 -5.47
N SER A 9 2.97 -3.29 -4.88
CA SER A 9 2.14 -4.26 -5.60
C SER A 9 0.84 -4.49 -4.84
N LYS A 10 -0.15 -5.05 -5.55
CA LYS A 10 -1.42 -5.50 -4.99
C LYS A 10 -1.75 -6.85 -5.59
N ILE A 11 -1.97 -7.83 -4.71
CA ILE A 11 -2.29 -9.20 -5.08
C ILE A 11 -3.66 -9.51 -4.49
N GLY A 12 -4.69 -9.56 -5.35
CA GLY A 12 -6.05 -9.92 -4.93
C GLY A 12 -6.12 -11.39 -4.54
N LEU A 13 -6.59 -11.67 -3.32
CA LEU A 13 -6.87 -13.03 -2.84
C LEU A 13 -8.36 -13.36 -2.96
N THR A 14 -9.22 -12.38 -2.68
CA THR A 14 -10.67 -12.43 -2.87
C THR A 14 -11.17 -11.07 -3.39
N ARG A 15 -12.49 -10.89 -3.55
CA ARG A 15 -13.06 -9.58 -3.91
C ARG A 15 -12.77 -8.46 -2.89
N MET A 16 -12.56 -8.82 -1.63
CA MET A 16 -12.43 -7.87 -0.52
C MET A 16 -11.12 -8.00 0.24
N ILE A 17 -10.27 -8.98 -0.11
CA ILE A 17 -9.02 -9.25 0.60
C ILE A 17 -7.90 -9.28 -0.42
N SER A 18 -6.83 -8.53 -0.16
CA SER A 18 -5.60 -8.54 -0.93
C SER A 18 -4.37 -8.51 -0.01
N VAL A 19 -3.20 -8.70 -0.60
CA VAL A 19 -1.90 -8.42 0.03
C VAL A 19 -1.24 -7.32 -0.77
N ARG A 20 -0.66 -6.32 -0.08
CA ARG A 20 -0.04 -5.16 -0.73
C ARG A 20 1.43 -5.02 -0.39
N PRO A 21 2.29 -5.93 -0.90
CA PRO A 21 3.69 -5.85 -0.59
C PRO A 21 4.29 -4.57 -1.18
N ALA A 22 5.18 -3.93 -0.43
CA ALA A 22 5.85 -2.73 -0.87
C ALA A 22 7.31 -2.70 -0.42
N VAL A 23 8.12 -1.93 -1.14
CA VAL A 23 9.48 -1.59 -0.75
C VAL A 23 9.59 -0.07 -0.76
N LEU A 24 9.93 0.49 0.39
CA LEU A 24 10.28 1.89 0.56
C LEU A 24 11.80 2.03 0.53
N ILE A 25 12.30 3.01 -0.20
CA ILE A 25 13.74 3.25 -0.37
C ILE A 25 14.04 4.66 0.15
N ASN A 26 14.74 4.73 1.28
CA ASN A 26 15.26 5.98 1.85
C ASN A 26 16.55 5.71 2.63
N GLY A 27 17.70 5.75 1.95
CA GLY A 27 18.98 5.27 2.48
C GLY A 27 19.01 3.74 2.56
N ASP A 28 18.23 3.18 3.47
CA ASP A 28 17.97 1.75 3.62
C ASP A 28 16.67 1.33 2.91
N ALA A 29 16.52 0.02 2.67
CA ALA A 29 15.28 -0.55 2.15
C ALA A 29 14.38 -1.00 3.30
N THR A 30 13.10 -0.63 3.23
CA THR A 30 12.06 -1.12 4.14
C THR A 30 11.00 -1.87 3.37
N PHE A 31 10.83 -3.14 3.68
CA PHE A 31 9.82 -4.02 3.10
C PHE A 31 8.54 -3.95 3.92
N LEU A 32 7.39 -3.82 3.28
CA LEU A 32 6.07 -3.86 3.91
C LEU A 32 5.33 -5.10 3.42
N LEU A 33 4.70 -5.84 4.33
CA LEU A 33 3.88 -7.01 4.04
C LEU A 33 2.53 -6.92 4.78
N PRO A 34 1.58 -6.11 4.28
CA PRO A 34 0.26 -5.96 4.87
C PRO A 34 -0.80 -6.83 4.21
N ILE A 35 -1.75 -7.27 5.03
CA ILE A 35 -3.02 -7.84 4.60
C ILE A 35 -4.02 -6.69 4.52
N THR A 36 -4.71 -6.59 3.39
CA THR A 36 -5.55 -5.45 3.04
C THR A 36 -7.00 -5.88 2.86
N LEU A 37 -7.91 -5.05 3.39
CA LEU A 37 -9.33 -5.08 3.08
C LEU A 37 -9.64 -4.04 2.02
N ASP A 38 -10.29 -4.47 0.94
CA ASP A 38 -10.65 -3.65 -0.21
C ASP A 38 -12.16 -3.39 -0.26
N PHE A 39 -12.52 -2.12 -0.44
CA PHE A 39 -13.90 -1.64 -0.53
C PHE A 39 -14.12 -0.95 -1.88
N PRO A 40 -14.43 -1.71 -2.95
CA PRO A 40 -14.66 -1.16 -4.27
C PRO A 40 -16.01 -0.44 -4.35
N PHE A 41 -16.02 0.75 -4.94
CA PHE A 41 -17.22 1.50 -5.27
C PHE A 41 -17.43 1.51 -6.78
N GLU A 42 -18.56 0.97 -7.22
CA GLU A 42 -18.88 0.81 -8.63
C GLU A 42 -19.88 1.87 -9.11
N ARG A 43 -19.67 2.36 -10.33
CA ARG A 43 -20.63 3.20 -11.05
C ARG A 43 -20.80 2.64 -12.46
N ALA A 44 -22.04 2.38 -12.85
CA ALA A 44 -22.37 1.76 -14.14
C ALA A 44 -21.59 0.45 -14.41
N GLY A 45 -21.42 -0.38 -13.38
CA GLY A 45 -20.73 -1.68 -13.48
C GLY A 45 -19.20 -1.59 -13.62
N ARG A 46 -18.60 -0.43 -13.35
CA ARG A 46 -17.15 -0.23 -13.35
C ARG A 46 -16.69 0.35 -12.01
N VAL A 47 -15.60 -0.17 -11.47
CA VAL A 47 -14.95 0.42 -10.27
C VAL A 47 -14.55 1.85 -10.59
N SER A 48 -15.09 2.80 -9.82
CA SER A 48 -14.79 4.23 -9.93
C SER A 48 -13.66 4.62 -8.98
N PHE A 49 -13.65 4.03 -7.79
CA PHE A 49 -12.54 4.08 -6.83
C PHE A 49 -12.70 2.90 -5.85
N ALA A 50 -11.64 2.58 -5.12
CA ALA A 50 -11.70 1.61 -4.03
C ALA A 50 -11.03 2.22 -2.80
N LEU A 51 -11.69 2.16 -1.66
CA LEU A 51 -11.02 2.43 -0.38
C LEU A 51 -10.31 1.18 0.08
N TYR A 52 -9.22 1.34 0.82
CA TYR A 52 -8.53 0.22 1.43
C TYR A 52 -8.07 0.55 2.85
N MET A 53 -8.00 -0.48 3.68
CA MET A 53 -7.38 -0.44 4.99
C MET A 53 -6.55 -1.69 5.17
N ASP A 54 -5.38 -1.58 5.76
CA ASP A 54 -4.49 -2.72 5.93
C ASP A 54 -3.73 -2.70 7.25
N VAL A 55 -3.28 -3.89 7.62
CA VAL A 55 -2.46 -4.15 8.80
C VAL A 55 -1.39 -5.16 8.44
N GLY A 56 -0.20 -4.99 8.98
CA GLY A 56 0.89 -5.92 8.70
C GLY A 56 2.17 -5.59 9.43
N ALA A 57 3.26 -6.07 8.85
CA ALA A 57 4.60 -5.82 9.34
C ALA A 57 5.43 -5.04 8.33
N SER A 58 6.34 -4.23 8.85
CA SER A 58 7.46 -3.66 8.10
C SER A 58 8.76 -4.35 8.50
N PHE A 59 9.74 -4.37 7.60
CA PHE A 59 11.07 -4.89 7.86
C PHE A 59 12.14 -3.98 7.24
N SER A 60 13.04 -3.42 8.04
CA SER A 60 14.12 -2.54 7.55
C SER A 60 15.46 -3.27 7.46
N THR A 61 16.26 -2.96 6.43
CA THR A 61 17.62 -3.50 6.25
C THR A 61 18.70 -2.76 7.05
N GLY A 62 18.35 -1.66 7.73
CA GLY A 62 19.31 -0.87 8.52
C GLY A 62 19.70 -1.50 9.86
N ASP A 63 20.67 -0.88 10.53
CA ASP A 63 21.37 -1.46 11.70
C ASP A 63 20.61 -1.41 13.04
N ARG A 64 19.38 -0.86 13.09
CA ARG A 64 18.59 -0.72 14.33
C ARG A 64 17.11 -1.06 14.12
N LYS A 65 16.65 -2.10 14.81
CA LYS A 65 15.26 -2.59 14.89
C LYS A 65 14.65 -2.87 13.51
N ASN A 66 14.62 -4.16 13.17
CA ASN A 66 14.38 -4.57 11.79
C ASN A 66 12.91 -4.90 11.53
N ALA A 67 11.99 -4.67 12.47
CA ALA A 67 10.57 -4.91 12.25
C ALA A 67 9.64 -4.00 13.08
N ASP A 68 8.53 -3.58 12.47
CA ASP A 68 7.44 -2.82 13.12
C ASP A 68 6.06 -3.36 12.70
N LEU A 69 5.02 -3.04 13.47
CA LEU A 69 3.63 -3.24 13.07
C LEU A 69 3.15 -1.97 12.36
N ILE A 70 2.52 -2.17 11.22
CA ILE A 70 1.96 -1.10 10.41
C ILE A 70 0.45 -1.20 10.34
N VAL A 71 -0.21 -0.05 10.36
CA VAL A 71 -1.59 0.12 9.92
C VAL A 71 -1.60 1.19 8.84
N SER A 72 -2.36 0.98 7.77
CA SER A 72 -2.49 1.98 6.74
C SER A 72 -3.89 2.01 6.14
N GLY A 73 -4.18 3.08 5.43
CA GLY A 73 -5.42 3.21 4.67
C GLY A 73 -5.26 4.23 3.55
N GLY A 74 -6.12 4.09 2.55
CA GLY A 74 -6.06 4.98 1.40
C GLY A 74 -7.15 4.71 0.37
N VAL A 75 -6.94 5.26 -0.81
CA VAL A 75 -7.82 5.18 -1.96
C VAL A 75 -7.04 4.81 -3.22
N ASP A 76 -7.62 3.89 -3.99
CA ASP A 76 -7.19 3.53 -5.33
C ASP A 76 -8.20 4.11 -6.33
N ILE A 77 -7.74 4.88 -7.32
CA ILE A 77 -8.56 5.49 -8.37
C ILE A 77 -8.09 4.94 -9.72
N PRO A 78 -8.90 4.11 -10.41
CA PRO A 78 -8.59 3.68 -11.77
C PRO A 78 -8.49 4.91 -12.69
N LEU A 79 -7.35 5.07 -13.37
CA LEU A 79 -7.16 6.17 -14.33
C LEU A 79 -7.62 5.71 -15.72
N SER A 80 -6.76 4.92 -16.37
CA SER A 80 -7.04 4.24 -17.61
C SER A 80 -6.35 2.88 -17.53
N PRO A 81 -6.96 1.77 -17.97
CA PRO A 81 -6.26 0.49 -17.98
C PRO A 81 -4.92 0.60 -18.72
N PRO A 82 -3.81 0.10 -18.17
CA PRO A 82 -3.66 -0.68 -16.93
C PRO A 82 -3.30 0.13 -15.67
N PHE A 83 -3.44 1.44 -15.64
CA PHE A 83 -2.97 2.31 -14.56
C PHE A 83 -4.02 2.63 -13.47
N THR A 84 -3.55 2.70 -12.22
CA THR A 84 -4.30 3.13 -11.03
C THR A 84 -3.52 4.20 -10.30
N LEU A 85 -4.17 5.28 -9.88
CA LEU A 85 -3.61 6.22 -8.91
C LEU A 85 -3.86 5.68 -7.50
N THR A 86 -2.86 5.70 -6.63
CA THR A 86 -3.02 5.35 -5.22
C THR A 86 -2.56 6.51 -4.34
N ALA A 87 -3.34 6.77 -3.29
CA ALA A 87 -3.01 7.74 -2.27
C ALA A 87 -3.41 7.20 -0.90
N GLY A 88 -2.51 7.24 0.07
CA GLY A 88 -2.76 6.69 1.39
C GLY A 88 -1.86 7.27 2.47
N ALA A 89 -2.18 6.92 3.70
CA ALA A 89 -1.38 7.24 4.87
C ALA A 89 -1.14 5.98 5.69
N ASN A 90 0.04 5.88 6.30
CA ASN A 90 0.45 4.75 7.12
C ASN A 90 0.95 5.22 8.49
N ALA A 91 0.80 4.36 9.49
CA ALA A 91 1.33 4.56 10.82
C ALA A 91 2.09 3.30 11.27
N GLY A 92 3.38 3.45 11.62
CA GLY A 92 4.10 2.46 12.44
C GLY A 92 3.75 2.67 13.92
N VAL A 93 3.63 1.60 14.71
CA VAL A 93 2.99 1.70 16.04
C VAL A 93 3.81 1.09 17.20
N ILE A 94 4.87 0.32 16.96
CA ILE A 94 5.57 -0.39 18.05
C ILE A 94 6.44 0.54 18.90
N ASN A 95 7.13 1.52 18.32
CA ASN A 95 8.13 2.34 19.04
C ASN A 95 7.79 3.84 19.10
N GLY A 96 6.53 4.18 18.88
CA GLY A 96 6.05 5.54 18.65
C GLY A 96 5.23 5.58 17.37
N ILE A 97 4.30 6.54 17.27
CA ILE A 97 3.49 6.70 16.06
C ILE A 97 4.35 7.39 15.00
N GLU A 98 4.77 6.65 14.00
CA GLU A 98 5.48 7.18 12.83
C GLU A 98 4.50 7.28 11.65
N LEU A 99 4.14 8.51 11.28
CA LEU A 99 3.18 8.77 10.19
C LEU A 99 3.89 8.92 8.84
N GLY A 100 3.37 8.24 7.83
CA GLY A 100 3.77 8.36 6.44
C GLY A 100 2.60 8.69 5.53
N VAL A 101 2.89 9.35 4.41
CA VAL A 101 1.94 9.57 3.32
C VAL A 101 2.55 9.02 2.04
N LEU A 102 1.74 8.32 1.27
CA LEU A 102 2.12 7.71 0.01
C LEU A 102 1.22 8.21 -1.10
N VAL A 103 1.82 8.64 -2.20
CA VAL A 103 1.11 8.94 -3.45
C VAL A 103 1.90 8.27 -4.57
N GLY A 104 1.22 7.49 -5.42
CA GLY A 104 1.88 6.73 -6.46
C GLY A 104 0.97 6.31 -7.60
N ILE A 105 1.58 5.83 -8.68
CA ILE A 105 0.89 5.24 -9.83
C ILE A 105 1.21 3.75 -9.85
N GLY A 106 0.16 2.93 -9.83
CA GLY A 106 0.24 1.48 -9.95
C GLY A 106 -0.04 1.00 -11.37
N TYR A 107 0.51 -0.15 -11.71
CA TYR A 107 0.22 -0.90 -12.93
C TYR A 107 -0.53 -2.17 -12.58
N ASN A 108 -1.68 -2.38 -13.21
CA ASN A 108 -2.54 -3.55 -13.02
C ASN A 108 -2.19 -4.60 -14.08
N PHE A 109 -1.65 -5.72 -13.64
CA PHE A 109 -1.43 -6.88 -14.51
C PHE A 109 -2.78 -7.54 -14.82
N VAL A 110 -3.11 -7.66 -16.11
CA VAL A 110 -4.30 -8.38 -16.58
C VAL A 110 -3.88 -9.80 -16.95
N GLY A 111 -4.45 -10.84 -16.34
CA GLY A 111 -4.19 -12.22 -16.79
C GLY A 111 -4.18 -13.36 -15.77
N PHE A 112 -4.80 -13.23 -14.59
CA PHE A 112 -5.02 -14.35 -13.66
C PHE A 112 -6.47 -14.36 -13.17
#